data_AF-A0A0D0F2Y3-F1
#
_entry.id   AF-A0A0D0F2Y3-F1
#
_cell.length_a   1.000
_cell.length_b   1.000
_cell.length_c   1.000
_cell.angle_alpha   90.00
_cell.angle_beta   90.00
_cell.angle_gamma   90.00
#
_symmetry.space_group_name_H-M   'P 1'
#
loop_
_entity.id
_entity.type
_entity.pdbx_description
1 polymer ?
#
loop_
_entity_poly.entity_id
_entity_poly.type
_entity_poly.pdbx_seq_one_letter_code
_entity_poly.pdbx_strand_id
1 'polypeptide(L)'
;MNLKLPFFIILLIATFANAQETMIVKGSKPFPATQTYTFICEKYVFTGEADVQIAKTDKGGILKLTIGISNDKTRISGGVYVDLVNGDVIACTDKNSNETVDGKTSSYYYFTPAEMIKLKKTDIKAIRFIIKGTSNTFGDQTGYFTASNKMSYFSTAFDKSKKTFDTAAAISAL
;
A
#
# COMPACT_ATOMS: atom_id res chain seq x y z
N MET A 1 -23.43 45.59 4.46
CA MET A 1 -22.39 44.59 4.13
C MET A 1 -23.10 43.27 3.89
N ASN A 2 -23.11 42.75 2.66
CA ASN A 2 -23.89 41.56 2.30
C ASN A 2 -23.28 40.29 2.93
N LEU A 3 -23.79 39.88 4.10
CA LEU A 3 -23.38 38.68 4.83
C LEU A 3 -23.55 37.36 4.03
N LYS A 4 -24.26 37.41 2.89
CA LYS A 4 -24.52 36.23 2.04
C LYS A 4 -23.26 35.65 1.39
N LEU A 5 -22.31 36.51 1.01
CA LEU A 5 -21.07 36.07 0.33
C LEU A 5 -20.08 35.35 1.28
N PRO A 6 -19.76 35.86 2.49
CA PRO A 6 -18.88 35.13 3.41
C PRO A 6 -19.51 33.83 3.91
N PHE A 7 -20.84 33.76 4.06
CA PHE A 7 -21.54 32.53 4.43
C PHE A 7 -21.43 31.44 3.35
N PHE A 8 -21.52 31.82 2.07
CA PHE A 8 -21.34 30.90 0.94
C PHE A 8 -19.91 30.36 0.85
N ILE A 9 -18.92 31.17 1.17
CA ILE A 9 -17.50 30.77 1.20
C ILE A 9 -17.23 29.81 2.36
N ILE A 10 -17.80 30.05 3.55
CA ILE A 10 -17.68 29.11 4.69
C ILE A 10 -18.33 27.75 4.37
N LEU A 11 -19.45 27.75 3.65
CA LEU A 11 -20.14 26.53 3.22
C LEU A 11 -19.30 25.73 2.21
N LEU A 12 -18.60 26.41 1.30
CA LEU A 12 -17.67 25.81 0.34
C LEU A 12 -16.38 25.28 0.99
N ILE A 13 -15.95 25.86 2.12
CA ILE A 13 -14.78 25.36 2.85
C ILE A 13 -15.15 24.12 3.70
N ALA A 14 -16.40 24.05 4.18
CA ALA A 14 -16.90 22.90 4.94
C ALA A 14 -17.00 21.60 4.10
N THR A 15 -17.00 21.68 2.76
CA THR A 15 -17.02 20.50 1.87
C THR A 15 -15.64 19.91 1.60
N PHE A 16 -14.54 20.54 2.03
CA PHE A 16 -13.21 19.91 2.05
C PHE A 16 -13.03 18.92 3.22
N ALA A 17 -14.13 18.42 3.78
CA ALA A 17 -14.11 17.30 4.72
C ALA A 17 -13.23 16.20 4.15
N ASN A 18 -12.17 15.83 4.90
CA ASN A 18 -11.13 14.88 4.51
C ASN A 18 -11.76 13.67 3.79
N ALA A 19 -11.62 13.60 2.47
CA ALA A 19 -12.00 12.43 1.70
C ALA A 19 -11.03 11.30 2.07
N GLN A 20 -11.38 10.53 3.10
CA GLN A 20 -10.60 9.39 3.53
C GLN A 20 -10.75 8.29 2.48
N GLU A 21 -9.62 7.82 1.95
CA GLU A 21 -9.59 6.71 1.02
C GLU A 21 -10.19 5.46 1.63
N THR A 22 -10.71 4.57 0.79
CA THR A 22 -11.32 3.31 1.27
C THR A 22 -10.77 2.10 0.55
N MET A 23 -10.79 0.97 1.26
CA MET A 23 -10.42 -0.34 0.73
C MET A 23 -11.61 -1.28 0.85
N ILE A 24 -11.92 -1.97 -0.25
CA ILE A 24 -12.94 -3.04 -0.27
C ILE A 24 -12.21 -4.36 -0.46
N VAL A 25 -12.53 -5.35 0.36
CA VAL A 25 -11.94 -6.69 0.29
C VAL A 25 -13.04 -7.69 -0.06
N LYS A 26 -13.02 -8.23 -1.28
CA LYS A 26 -13.94 -9.28 -1.76
C LYS A 26 -15.42 -8.97 -1.52
N GLY A 27 -15.84 -7.75 -1.84
CA GLY A 27 -17.22 -7.30 -1.63
C GLY A 27 -17.59 -7.03 -0.18
N SER A 28 -16.61 -6.93 0.72
CA SER A 28 -16.84 -6.46 2.09
C SER A 28 -17.38 -5.02 2.11
N LYS A 29 -17.88 -4.62 3.28
CA LYS A 29 -18.04 -3.19 3.59
C LYS A 29 -16.69 -2.45 3.39
N PRO A 30 -16.71 -1.20 2.91
CA PRO A 30 -15.51 -0.39 2.75
C PRO A 30 -14.82 -0.16 4.11
N PHE A 31 -13.50 -0.27 4.13
CA PHE A 31 -12.67 0.04 5.28
C PHE A 31 -11.96 1.38 5.06
N PRO A 32 -11.87 2.25 6.08
CA PRO A 32 -11.04 3.44 6.01
C PRO A 32 -9.57 3.05 5.76
N ALA A 33 -8.94 3.68 4.78
CA ALA A 33 -7.63 3.29 4.29
C ALA A 33 -6.72 4.49 4.01
N THR A 34 -5.42 4.24 3.98
CA THR A 34 -4.45 5.21 3.47
C THR A 34 -4.63 5.41 1.98
N GLN A 35 -3.98 6.44 1.44
CA GLN A 35 -3.69 6.47 0.01
C GLN A 35 -2.87 5.23 -0.41
N THR A 36 -2.87 4.96 -1.71
CA THR A 36 -2.02 3.93 -2.30
C THR A 36 -0.61 4.48 -2.52
N TYR A 37 0.39 3.72 -2.06
CA TYR A 37 1.81 4.04 -2.23
C TYR A 37 2.44 3.10 -3.24
N THR A 38 3.08 3.64 -4.26
CA THR A 38 3.82 2.83 -5.24
C THR A 38 5.26 2.67 -4.77
N PHE A 39 5.59 1.48 -4.27
CA PHE A 39 6.93 1.11 -3.84
C PHE A 39 7.75 0.58 -5.02
N ILE A 40 9.05 0.85 -5.04
CA ILE A 40 9.95 0.37 -6.09
C ILE A 40 10.33 -1.08 -5.84
N CYS A 41 10.10 -1.94 -6.82
CA CYS A 41 10.44 -3.35 -6.83
C CYS A 41 11.38 -3.67 -8.01
N GLU A 42 12.66 -3.28 -7.88
CA GLU A 42 13.67 -3.31 -8.96
C GLU A 42 13.81 -4.68 -9.65
N LYS A 43 13.64 -5.77 -8.91
CA LYS A 43 13.77 -7.13 -9.45
C LYS A 43 12.55 -7.61 -10.25
N TYR A 44 11.41 -6.93 -10.11
CA TYR A 44 10.19 -7.31 -10.81
C TYR A 44 10.14 -6.62 -12.18
N VAL A 45 10.52 -7.34 -13.22
CA VAL A 45 10.81 -6.76 -14.55
C VAL A 45 9.56 -6.27 -15.27
N PHE A 46 8.37 -6.72 -14.87
CA PHE A 46 7.14 -6.32 -15.56
C PHE A 46 6.78 -4.85 -15.33
N THR A 47 6.62 -4.42 -14.07
CA THR A 47 6.33 -3.01 -13.74
C THR A 47 7.45 -2.31 -12.98
N GLY A 48 8.35 -3.05 -12.33
CA GLY A 48 9.34 -2.47 -11.41
C GLY A 48 8.73 -1.90 -10.12
N GLU A 49 7.45 -2.19 -9.85
CA GLU A 49 6.65 -1.49 -8.85
C GLU A 49 5.68 -2.43 -8.13
N ALA A 50 5.35 -2.09 -6.88
CA ALA A 50 4.26 -2.69 -6.12
C ALA A 50 3.45 -1.62 -5.38
N ASP A 51 2.14 -1.65 -5.52
CA ASP A 51 1.23 -0.72 -4.87
C ASP A 51 0.86 -1.26 -3.47
N VAL A 52 0.95 -0.40 -2.46
CA VAL A 52 0.77 -0.70 -1.04
C VAL A 52 -0.30 0.21 -0.47
N GLN A 53 -1.30 -0.38 0.18
CA GLN A 53 -2.33 0.37 0.89
C GLN A 53 -2.62 -0.30 2.23
N ILE A 54 -2.85 0.50 3.27
CA ILE A 54 -3.17 0.00 4.61
C ILE A 54 -4.58 0.45 4.98
N ALA A 55 -5.42 -0.47 5.43
CA ALA A 55 -6.75 -0.18 5.94
C ALA A 55 -6.87 -0.50 7.43
N LYS A 56 -7.75 0.22 8.11
CA LYS A 56 -8.10 -0.01 9.51
C LYS A 56 -9.37 -0.82 9.63
N THR A 57 -9.39 -1.73 10.59
CA THR A 57 -10.55 -2.55 10.94
C THR A 57 -10.74 -2.54 12.45
N ASP A 58 -11.89 -3.02 12.93
CA ASP A 58 -12.17 -3.17 14.36
C ASP A 58 -11.19 -4.15 15.06
N LYS A 59 -10.56 -5.04 14.30
CA LYS A 59 -9.69 -6.13 14.81
C LYS A 59 -8.20 -5.91 14.52
N GLY A 60 -7.81 -4.74 14.03
CA GLY A 60 -6.44 -4.44 13.60
C GLY A 60 -6.43 -3.76 12.25
N GLY A 61 -5.70 -4.29 11.27
CA GLY A 61 -5.60 -3.67 9.94
C GLY A 61 -5.43 -4.67 8.80
N ILE A 62 -5.44 -4.14 7.59
CA ILE A 62 -5.29 -4.90 6.36
C ILE A 62 -4.22 -4.24 5.50
N LEU A 63 -3.23 -5.00 5.06
CA LEU A 63 -2.33 -4.64 3.97
C LEU A 63 -2.92 -5.17 2.66
N LYS A 64 -3.15 -4.27 1.70
CA LYS A 64 -3.33 -4.62 0.30
C LYS A 64 -2.01 -4.42 -0.42
N LEU A 65 -1.47 -5.50 -0.97
CA LEU A 65 -0.30 -5.50 -1.84
C LEU A 65 -0.75 -5.82 -3.26
N THR A 66 -0.47 -4.93 -4.21
CA THR A 66 -0.89 -5.09 -5.60
C THR A 66 0.32 -5.01 -6.52
N ILE A 67 0.37 -5.88 -7.52
CA ILE A 67 1.36 -5.83 -8.60
C ILE A 67 0.67 -5.87 -9.96
N GLY A 68 1.28 -5.26 -10.97
CA GLY A 68 0.91 -5.50 -12.36
C GLY A 68 1.25 -6.93 -12.75
N ILE A 69 0.44 -7.55 -13.60
CA ILE A 69 0.65 -8.91 -14.09
C ILE A 69 0.50 -8.95 -15.62
N SER A 70 1.30 -9.81 -16.26
CA SER A 70 1.23 -10.04 -17.71
C SER A 70 0.13 -11.03 -18.11
N ASN A 71 -0.33 -11.85 -17.16
CA ASN A 71 -1.38 -12.86 -17.36
C ASN A 71 -2.12 -13.13 -16.05
N ASP A 72 -3.30 -13.72 -16.14
CA ASP A 72 -4.20 -14.02 -15.02
C ASP A 72 -3.72 -15.13 -14.07
N LYS A 73 -2.69 -15.89 -14.46
CA LYS A 73 -2.12 -16.96 -13.66
C LYS A 73 -1.00 -16.48 -12.73
N THR A 74 -0.39 -15.33 -13.02
CA THR A 74 0.58 -14.67 -12.12
C THR A 74 -0.15 -14.15 -10.88
N ARG A 75 0.35 -14.53 -9.70
CA ARG A 75 -0.22 -14.09 -8.42
C ARG A 75 0.85 -13.88 -7.37
N ILE A 76 0.56 -13.01 -6.41
CA ILE A 76 1.28 -12.99 -5.14
C ILE A 76 0.87 -14.25 -4.35
N SER A 77 1.83 -14.89 -3.69
CA SER A 77 1.59 -16.12 -2.94
C SER A 77 2.44 -16.18 -1.68
N GLY A 78 2.01 -16.97 -0.70
CA GLY A 78 2.77 -17.18 0.52
C GLY A 78 2.78 -15.97 1.44
N GLY A 79 3.50 -16.13 2.55
CA GLY A 79 3.62 -15.10 3.57
C GLY A 79 4.37 -13.88 3.07
N VAL A 80 4.05 -12.72 3.65
CA VAL A 80 4.69 -11.44 3.36
C VAL A 80 5.41 -10.95 4.60
N TYR A 81 6.58 -10.36 4.42
CA TYR A 81 7.31 -9.71 5.51
C TYR A 81 7.32 -8.21 5.29
N VAL A 82 6.81 -7.46 6.27
CA VAL A 82 6.85 -6.00 6.28
C VAL A 82 8.02 -5.59 7.17
N ASP A 83 9.09 -5.11 6.54
CA ASP A 83 10.27 -4.62 7.23
C ASP A 83 10.06 -3.14 7.60
N LEU A 84 10.26 -2.78 8.86
CA LEU A 84 10.11 -1.42 9.36
C LEU A 84 11.46 -0.69 9.42
N VAL A 85 11.44 0.64 9.40
CA VAL A 85 12.67 1.47 9.44
C VAL A 85 13.49 1.22 10.71
N ASN A 86 12.86 0.90 11.84
CA ASN A 86 13.53 0.59 13.11
C ASN A 86 14.17 -0.82 13.15
N GLY A 87 14.04 -1.62 12.10
CA GLY A 87 14.58 -2.98 12.02
C GLY A 87 13.61 -4.08 12.45
N ASP A 88 12.42 -3.74 12.97
CA ASP A 88 11.37 -4.72 13.24
C ASP A 88 10.83 -5.34 11.94
N VAL A 89 10.38 -6.58 12.03
CA VAL A 89 9.73 -7.30 10.93
C VAL A 89 8.37 -7.81 11.38
N ILE A 90 7.33 -7.51 10.61
CA ILE A 90 6.00 -8.07 10.78
C ILE A 90 5.81 -9.18 9.75
N ALA A 91 5.57 -10.41 10.23
CA ALA A 91 5.35 -11.57 9.38
C ALA A 91 3.84 -11.80 9.18
N CYS A 92 3.38 -11.57 7.96
CA CYS A 92 2.00 -11.74 7.55
C CYS A 92 1.79 -13.15 6.98
N THR A 93 0.85 -13.90 7.55
CA THR A 93 0.46 -15.21 7.02
C THR A 93 -0.47 -15.07 5.82
N ASP A 94 -0.23 -15.87 4.79
CA ASP A 94 -1.13 -15.97 3.65
C ASP A 94 -2.47 -16.60 4.05
N LYS A 95 -3.57 -15.94 3.69
CA LYS A 95 -4.94 -16.45 3.86
C LYS A 95 -5.63 -16.75 2.52
N ASN A 96 -4.87 -16.79 1.43
CA ASN A 96 -5.35 -16.94 0.05
C ASN A 96 -6.43 -15.91 -0.32
N SER A 97 -6.31 -14.70 0.25
CA SER A 97 -7.23 -13.60 -0.05
C SER A 97 -6.66 -12.76 -1.18
N ASN A 98 -6.97 -13.16 -2.42
CA ASN A 98 -6.48 -12.51 -3.63
C ASN A 98 -7.62 -12.06 -4.54
N GLU A 99 -7.37 -11.02 -5.32
CA GLU A 99 -8.24 -10.49 -6.37
C GLU A 99 -7.42 -10.13 -7.59
N THR A 100 -7.97 -10.39 -8.78
CA THR A 100 -7.34 -10.01 -10.05
C THR A 100 -8.32 -9.15 -10.82
N VAL A 101 -7.90 -7.93 -11.15
CA VAL A 101 -8.69 -6.93 -11.88
C VAL A 101 -7.75 -6.17 -12.80
N ASP A 102 -8.13 -6.01 -14.07
CA ASP A 102 -7.48 -5.14 -15.06
C ASP A 102 -5.94 -5.25 -15.12
N GLY A 103 -5.42 -6.47 -15.31
CA GLY A 103 -3.98 -6.69 -15.43
C GLY A 103 -3.19 -6.42 -14.15
N LYS A 104 -3.87 -6.41 -13.00
CA LYS A 104 -3.27 -6.35 -11.66
C LYS A 104 -3.78 -7.49 -10.79
N THR A 105 -2.93 -7.99 -9.90
CA THR A 105 -3.33 -8.92 -8.83
C THR A 105 -3.06 -8.26 -7.47
N SER A 106 -4.04 -8.32 -6.59
CA SER A 106 -4.01 -7.82 -5.22
C SER A 106 -4.07 -8.98 -4.23
N SER A 107 -3.26 -8.93 -3.19
CA SER A 107 -3.31 -9.83 -2.04
C SER A 107 -3.53 -9.06 -0.75
N TYR A 108 -4.38 -9.63 0.11
CA TYR A 108 -4.78 -9.03 1.37
C TYR A 108 -4.19 -9.79 2.57
N TYR A 109 -3.46 -9.06 3.40
CA TYR A 109 -2.81 -9.56 4.61
C TYR A 109 -3.35 -8.82 5.83
N TYR A 110 -3.40 -9.49 6.98
CA TYR A 110 -4.06 -8.94 8.16
C TYR A 110 -3.05 -8.67 9.27
N PHE A 111 -3.16 -7.50 9.88
CA PHE A 111 -2.42 -7.12 11.06
C PHE A 111 -3.30 -7.23 12.30
N THR A 112 -2.68 -7.66 13.39
CA THR A 112 -3.22 -7.55 14.75
C THR A 112 -3.21 -6.09 15.23
N PRO A 113 -3.96 -5.76 16.30
CA PRO A 113 -3.91 -4.42 16.89
C PRO A 113 -2.51 -4.01 17.33
N ALA A 114 -1.72 -4.95 17.86
CA ALA A 114 -0.34 -4.69 18.30
C ALA A 114 0.58 -4.32 17.12
N GLU A 115 0.45 -5.01 15.99
CA GLU A 115 1.19 -4.70 14.76
C GLU A 115 0.78 -3.35 14.17
N MET A 116 -0.52 -3.01 14.22
CA MET A 116 -1.00 -1.68 13.84
C MET A 116 -0.39 -0.57 14.71
N ILE A 117 -0.20 -0.81 16.01
CA ILE A 117 0.47 0.16 16.89
C ILE A 117 1.93 0.37 16.46
N LYS A 118 2.63 -0.68 16.01
CA LYS A 118 3.99 -0.55 15.47
C LYS A 118 3.99 0.28 14.19
N LEU A 119 3.09 -0.03 13.26
CA LEU A 119 2.95 0.67 11.98
C LEU A 119 2.61 2.16 12.15
N LYS A 120 1.87 2.53 13.20
CA LYS A 120 1.60 3.94 13.54
C LYS A 120 2.84 4.71 14.02
N LYS A 121 3.85 4.01 14.53
CA LYS A 121 5.05 4.62 15.11
C LYS A 121 6.26 4.57 14.19
N THR A 122 6.26 3.68 13.21
CA THR A 122 7.45 3.42 12.40
C THR A 122 7.07 3.15 10.96
N ASP A 123 7.73 3.88 10.07
CA ASP A 123 7.52 3.75 8.64
C ASP A 123 7.85 2.34 8.14
N ILE A 124 7.07 1.89 7.15
CA ILE A 124 7.41 0.71 6.37
C ILE A 124 8.65 1.04 5.54
N LYS A 125 9.69 0.22 5.68
CA LYS A 125 10.92 0.32 4.89
C LYS A 125 10.82 -0.47 3.60
N ALA A 126 10.34 -1.69 3.68
CA ALA A 126 10.19 -2.58 2.54
C ALA A 126 9.16 -3.67 2.81
N ILE A 127 8.66 -4.28 1.73
CA ILE A 127 7.76 -5.44 1.77
C ILE A 127 8.39 -6.54 0.94
N ARG A 128 8.64 -7.69 1.56
CA ARG A 128 9.16 -8.90 0.92
C ARG A 128 8.02 -9.87 0.67
N PHE A 129 7.90 -10.33 -0.57
CA PHE A 129 6.78 -11.16 -1.03
C PHE A 129 7.24 -12.15 -2.11
N ILE A 130 6.39 -13.13 -2.40
CA ILE A 130 6.66 -14.16 -3.41
C ILE A 130 5.66 -13.99 -4.55
N ILE A 131 6.15 -13.96 -5.77
CA ILE A 131 5.30 -14.04 -6.97
C ILE A 131 5.40 -15.46 -7.51
N LYS A 132 4.25 -16.02 -7.88
CA LYS A 132 4.13 -17.30 -8.57
C LYS A 132 3.50 -17.07 -9.94
N GLY A 133 4.28 -17.30 -10.98
CA GLY A 133 3.87 -17.30 -12.38
C GLY A 133 3.66 -18.71 -12.93
N THR A 134 3.50 -18.84 -14.24
CA THR A 134 3.24 -20.13 -14.91
C THR A 134 4.17 -20.49 -16.06
N SER A 135 5.05 -19.59 -16.47
CA SER A 135 5.91 -19.78 -17.64
C SER A 135 7.27 -19.09 -17.50
N ASN A 136 8.22 -19.49 -18.34
CA ASN A 136 9.50 -18.80 -18.51
C ASN A 136 9.40 -17.56 -19.43
N THR A 137 8.20 -17.03 -19.63
CA THR A 137 7.95 -15.89 -20.52
C THR A 137 8.38 -14.59 -19.84
N PHE A 138 8.92 -13.65 -20.62
CA PHE A 138 9.30 -12.34 -20.14
C PHE A 138 8.10 -11.64 -19.46
N GLY A 139 8.23 -11.27 -18.19
CA GLY A 139 7.16 -10.64 -17.40
C GLY A 139 6.25 -11.62 -16.62
N ASP A 140 6.48 -12.93 -16.66
CA ASP A 140 5.78 -13.94 -15.84
C ASP A 140 6.76 -14.56 -14.82
N GLN A 141 7.29 -13.73 -13.93
CA GLN A 141 8.37 -14.12 -13.04
C GLN A 141 7.86 -14.89 -11.82
N THR A 142 8.56 -15.97 -11.46
CA THR A 142 8.39 -16.66 -10.18
C THR A 142 9.61 -16.40 -9.32
N GLY A 143 9.43 -16.01 -8.06
CA GLY A 143 10.55 -15.78 -7.16
C GLY A 143 10.22 -14.90 -5.97
N TYR A 144 11.29 -14.44 -5.31
CA TYR A 144 11.24 -13.59 -4.14
C TYR A 144 11.54 -12.14 -4.52
N PHE A 145 10.67 -11.24 -4.09
CA PHE A 145 10.71 -9.85 -4.45
C PHE A 145 10.67 -8.97 -3.20
N THR A 146 11.27 -7.80 -3.33
CA THR A 146 11.30 -6.78 -2.27
C THR A 146 10.89 -5.46 -2.88
N ALA A 147 9.73 -4.96 -2.48
CA ALA A 147 9.28 -3.61 -2.80
C ALA A 147 9.77 -2.66 -1.70
N SER A 148 10.64 -1.72 -2.05
CA SER A 148 11.20 -0.74 -1.12
C SER A 148 10.36 0.52 -1.09
N ASN A 149 10.13 1.07 0.10
CA ASN A 149 9.51 2.38 0.27
C ASN A 149 10.49 3.47 -0.21
N LYS A 150 10.51 3.70 -1.51
CA LYS A 150 11.28 4.73 -2.20
C LYS A 150 10.37 5.37 -3.23
N MET A 151 10.38 6.69 -3.32
CA MET A 151 9.74 7.44 -4.38
C MET A 151 10.64 7.42 -5.62
N SER A 152 10.06 7.15 -6.80
CA SER A 152 10.80 7.25 -8.06
C SER A 152 11.15 8.71 -8.34
N TYR A 153 12.44 9.10 -8.30
CA TYR A 153 12.84 10.39 -8.85
C TYR A 153 14.35 10.52 -9.10
N PHE A 154 14.69 11.43 -10.03
CA PHE A 154 16.03 11.93 -10.29
C PHE A 154 16.48 12.92 -9.21
N SER A 155 17.44 12.55 -8.37
CA SER A 155 18.03 13.45 -7.37
C SER A 155 19.22 14.24 -7.88
N THR A 156 19.24 15.55 -7.60
CA THR A 156 20.49 16.33 -7.68
C THR A 156 21.27 16.19 -6.37
N ALA A 157 22.58 16.47 -6.40
CA ALA A 157 23.45 16.39 -5.24
C ALA A 157 23.04 17.29 -4.05
N PHE A 158 22.11 18.23 -4.28
CA PHE A 158 21.66 19.20 -3.28
C PHE A 158 20.26 18.91 -2.71
N ASP A 159 19.56 17.89 -3.21
CA ASP A 159 18.22 17.59 -2.74
C ASP A 159 18.24 16.79 -1.44
N LYS A 160 17.65 17.39 -0.38
CA LYS A 160 17.56 16.82 0.97
C LYS A 160 16.15 16.39 1.35
N SER A 161 15.19 16.43 0.43
CA SER A 161 13.80 16.05 0.74
C SER A 161 13.67 14.54 1.01
N LYS A 162 12.71 14.16 1.87
CA LYS A 162 12.42 12.75 2.17
C LYS A 162 12.01 12.04 0.89
N LYS A 163 12.68 10.93 0.56
CA LYS A 163 12.44 10.12 -0.65
C LYS A 163 11.65 8.85 -0.39
N THR A 164 10.95 8.83 0.73
CA THR A 164 10.15 7.71 1.20
C THR A 164 8.79 8.24 1.66
N PHE A 165 7.76 7.42 1.53
CA PHE A 165 6.42 7.76 2.00
C PHE A 165 6.38 7.74 3.53
N ASP A 166 5.67 8.70 4.12
CA ASP A 166 5.40 8.76 5.56
C ASP A 166 4.18 7.89 5.91
N THR A 167 4.40 6.58 5.79
CA THR A 167 3.37 5.57 6.05
C THR A 167 2.89 5.62 7.51
N ALA A 168 3.76 5.91 8.47
CA ALA A 168 3.40 5.93 9.89
C ALA A 168 2.44 7.08 10.21
N ALA A 169 2.69 8.28 9.68
CA ALA A 169 1.78 9.41 9.84
C ALA A 169 0.40 9.12 9.22
N ALA A 170 0.38 8.56 8.00
CA ALA A 170 -0.86 8.25 7.32
C ALA A 170 -1.67 7.15 8.03
N ILE A 171 -1.03 6.09 8.51
CA ILE A 171 -1.69 5.02 9.27
C ILE A 171 -2.20 5.55 10.63
N SER A 172 -1.50 6.52 11.21
CA SER A 172 -1.94 7.19 12.45
C SER A 172 -3.19 8.03 12.26
N ALA A 173 -3.40 8.57 11.06
CA ALA A 173 -4.59 9.33 10.69
C ALA A 173 -5.84 8.47 10.41
N LEU A 174 -5.73 7.13 10.42
CA LEU A 174 -6.86 6.20 10.26
C LEU A 174 -7.66 5.94 11.54
#